data_AF-A0A7Y2VLR4-F1
#
_entry.id   AF-A0A7Y2VLR4-F1
#
_cell.length_a   1.000
_cell.length_b   1.000
_cell.length_c   1.000
_cell.angle_alpha   90.00
_cell.angle_beta   90.00
_cell.angle_gamma   90.00
#
_symmetry.space_group_name_H-M   'P 1'
#
loop_
_entity.id
_entity.type
_entity.pdbx_description
1 polymer ?
#
loop_
_entity_poly.entity_id
_entity_poly.type
_entity_poly.pdbx_seq_one_letter_code
_entity_poly.pdbx_strand_id
1 'polypeptide(L)' 'MRVHEYRFRSAAGAGMPLERWTGQPLLLVNTASECGFTPQYAKLQ' A
#
# COMPACT_ATOMS: atom_id res chain seq x y z
N MET A 1 -3.83 3.53 18.96
CA MET A 1 -3.62 2.67 17.78
C MET A 1 -2.84 3.46 16.74
N ARG A 2 -1.69 2.97 16.28
CA ARG A 2 -0.83 3.65 15.28
C ARG A 2 -0.78 2.84 13.99
N VAL A 3 -0.66 3.51 12.85
CA VAL A 3 -0.61 2.83 11.54
C VAL A 3 0.60 1.87 11.42
N HIS A 4 1.69 2.14 12.13
CA HIS A 4 2.92 1.33 12.12
C HIS A 4 2.77 -0.03 12.81
N GLU A 5 1.68 -0.26 13.57
CA GLU A 5 1.41 -1.53 14.25
C GLU A 5 0.82 -2.60 13.30
N TYR A 6 0.37 -2.20 12.10
CA TYR A 6 -0.22 -3.11 11.12
C TYR A 6 0.80 -3.85 10.25
N ARG A 7 0.43 -5.06 9.82
CA ARG A 7 1.23 -5.91 8.94
C ARG A 7 0.40 -6.36 7.74
N PHE A 8 0.88 -6.04 6.54
CA PHE A 8 0.31 -6.51 5.29
C PHE A 8 1.11 -7.68 4.72
N ARG A 9 0.55 -8.35 3.72
CA ARG A 9 1.31 -9.26 2.83
C ARG A 9 1.53 -8.55 1.50
N SER A 10 2.73 -8.67 0.95
CA SER A 10 3.02 -8.18 -0.39
C SER A 10 2.30 -9.02 -1.45
N ALA A 11 2.21 -8.51 -2.68
CA ALA A 11 1.69 -9.27 -3.81
C ALA A 11 2.47 -10.58 -4.07
N ALA A 12 3.74 -10.65 -3.64
CA ALA A 12 4.57 -11.86 -3.70
C ALA A 12 4.43 -12.77 -2.46
N GLY A 13 3.54 -12.45 -1.52
CA GLY A 13 3.24 -13.24 -0.32
C GLY A 13 4.16 -12.98 0.90
N ALA A 14 5.18 -12.14 0.77
CA ALA A 14 6.10 -11.81 1.87
C ALA A 14 5.46 -10.87 2.90
N GLY A 15 5.92 -10.93 4.15
CA GLY A 15 5.49 -10.02 5.21
C GLY A 15 5.96 -8.58 4.99
N MET A 16 5.02 -7.63 5.11
CA MET A 16 5.24 -6.19 4.92
C MET A 16 4.68 -5.41 6.13
N PRO A 17 5.42 -5.33 7.25
CA PRO A 17 5.05 -4.48 8.39
C PRO A 17 5.17 -2.99 8.05
N LEU A 18 4.17 -2.19 8.43
CA LEU A 18 4.16 -0.74 8.18
C LEU A 18 5.14 0.05 9.04
N GLU A 19 5.71 -0.57 10.09
CA GLU A 19 6.79 -0.01 10.91
C GLU A 19 8.03 0.41 10.08
N ARG A 20 8.28 -0.26 8.95
CA ARG A 20 9.41 0.04 8.04
C ARG A 20 9.38 1.46 7.46
N TRP A 21 8.23 2.13 7.49
CA TRP A 21 8.03 3.50 6.99
C TRP A 21 7.82 4.52 8.11
N THR A 22 8.26 4.22 9.33
CA THR A 22 8.18 5.18 10.45
C THR A 22 8.93 6.48 10.09
N GLY A 23 8.29 7.62 10.34
CA GLY A 23 8.84 8.94 10.02
C GLY A 23 8.69 9.36 8.56
N GLN A 24 8.06 8.53 7.72
CA GLN A 24 7.80 8.85 6.31
C GLN A 24 6.28 9.06 6.08
N PRO A 25 5.88 9.98 5.18
CA PRO A 25 4.50 10.05 4.71
C PRO A 25 4.08 8.73 4.07
N LEU A 26 2.86 8.29 4.35
CA LEU A 26 2.27 7.07 3.81
C LEU A 26 0.96 7.39 3.08
N LEU A 27 0.86 7.00 1.81
CA LEU A 27 -0.37 7.03 1.03
C LEU A 27 -0.84 5.59 0.81
N LEU A 28 -2.00 5.23 1.37
CA LEU A 28 -2.61 3.91 1.19
C LEU A 28 -3.73 4.00 0.15
N VAL A 29 -3.62 3.21 -0.92
CA VAL A 29 -4.59 3.18 -2.02
C VAL A 29 -5.14 1.77 -2.16
N ASN A 30 -6.46 1.62 -2.05
CA ASN A 30 -7.12 0.38 -2.45
C ASN A 30 -7.28 0.37 -3.98
N THR A 31 -6.77 -0.66 -4.63
CA THR A 31 -6.73 -0.74 -6.09
C THR A 31 -7.53 -1.93 -6.61
N ALA A 32 -7.97 -1.86 -7.86
CA ALA A 32 -8.60 -2.95 -8.58
C ALA A 32 -8.10 -2.99 -10.04
N SER A 33 -7.90 -4.21 -10.57
CA SER A 33 -7.32 -4.41 -11.91
C SER A 33 -8.31 -4.18 -13.05
N GLU A 34 -9.61 -4.25 -12.79
CA GLU A 34 -10.66 -4.20 -13.83
C GLU A 34 -11.75 -3.19 -13.45
N CYS A 35 -11.36 -1.93 -13.25
CA CYS A 35 -12.31 -0.86 -13.02
C CYS A 35 -11.98 0.39 -13.85
N GLY A 36 -12.94 1.31 -14.01
CA GLY A 36 -12.72 2.56 -14.74
C GLY A 36 -11.62 3.45 -14.15
N PHE A 37 -11.18 3.12 -12.94
CA PHE A 37 -10.14 3.78 -12.16
C PHE A 37 -8.77 3.07 -12.26
N THR A 38 -8.64 1.96 -12.98
CA THR A 38 -7.35 1.28 -13.21
C THR A 38 -6.30 2.18 -13.91
N PRO A 39 -6.63 3.08 -14.87
CA PRO A 39 -5.63 3.96 -15.49
C PRO A 39 -4.87 4.88 -14.51
N GLN A 40 -5.35 5.04 -13.27
CA GLN A 40 -4.68 5.83 -12.23
C GLN A 40 -3.29 5.31 -11.86
N TYR A 41 -3.02 4.00 -12.03
CA TYR A 41 -1.72 3.41 -11.73
C TYR A 41 -0.57 4.14 -12.42
N ALA A 42 -0.78 4.63 -13.64
CA ALA A 42 0.25 5.32 -14.42
C ALA A 42 0.71 6.65 -13.79
N LYS A 43 -0.08 7.24 -12.88
CA LYS A 43 0.27 8.48 -12.17
C LYS A 43 0.73 8.25 -10.72
N LEU A 44 0.73 7.00 -10.26
CA LEU A 44 1.13 6.61 -8.89
C LEU A 44 2.57 6.09 -8.80
N GLN A 45 3.21 5.80 -9.94
CA GLN A 45 4.63 5.43 -10.04
C GLN A 45 5.53 6.67 -10.05
#